data_AF-A0A553EN88-F1
#
_entry.id   AF-A0A553EN88-F1
#
_cell.length_a   1.000
_cell.length_b   1.000
_cell.length_c   1.000
_cell.angle_alpha   90.00
_cell.angle_beta   90.00
_cell.angle_gamma   90.00
#
_symmetry.space_group_name_H-M   'P 1'
#
loop_
_entity.id
_entity.type
_entity.pdbx_description
1 polymer ?
#
loop_
_entity_poly.entity_id
_entity_poly.type
_entity_poly.pdbx_seq_one_letter_code
_entity_poly.pdbx_strand_id
1 'polypeptide(L)'
;MIEHTFIYFLNDNCPRILLNDLGNQIVVNDLFQLFTSGQVNSKKLKIRDNNFKLSLVKLYSNKVDNKIHYCANTREVVFDKIATDIPELDNFLTDEEGKSFSIAIYVEGAFLDENVNEERTAINFNKGEVKFPDQTSQEELRLAITDLLQSEFEGQIQQLSERRLGKVKEFVVQLLGTDNC
;
A
#
# COMPACT_ATOMS: atom_id res chain seq x y z
N MET A 1 -1.11 3.76 15.01
CA MET A 1 -2.05 2.66 15.32
C MET A 1 -3.51 3.11 15.11
N ILE A 2 -3.77 3.72 13.94
CA ILE A 2 -5.10 4.07 13.38
C ILE A 2 -5.13 3.76 11.86
N GLU A 3 -3.97 3.52 11.24
CA GLU A 3 -3.81 3.33 9.80
C GLU A 3 -4.58 2.10 9.27
N HIS A 4 -4.73 1.05 10.08
CA HIS A 4 -5.54 -0.12 9.74
C HIS A 4 -7.06 0.16 9.77
N THR A 5 -7.51 1.23 10.43
CA THR A 5 -8.91 1.66 10.43
C THR A 5 -9.24 2.64 9.30
N PHE A 6 -8.23 3.05 8.51
CA PHE A 6 -8.42 3.99 7.41
C PHE A 6 -9.32 3.47 6.31
N ILE A 7 -9.44 2.15 6.17
CA ILE A 7 -10.42 1.54 5.26
C ILE A 7 -11.86 2.00 5.52
N TYR A 8 -12.24 2.26 6.77
CA TYR A 8 -13.58 2.72 7.11
C TYR A 8 -13.84 4.17 6.64
N PHE A 9 -12.80 4.98 6.47
CA PHE A 9 -12.90 6.36 6.00
C PHE A 9 -12.85 6.48 4.47
N LEU A 10 -12.53 5.40 3.76
CA LEU A 10 -12.53 5.35 2.29
C LEU A 10 -13.94 5.14 1.69
N ASN A 11 -14.93 4.83 2.52
CA ASN A 11 -16.31 4.66 2.09
C ASN A 11 -17.04 6.01 2.09
N ASP A 12 -17.72 6.36 0.99
CA ASP A 12 -18.49 7.60 0.85
C ASP A 12 -19.60 7.74 1.90
N ASN A 13 -20.07 6.63 2.49
CA ASN A 13 -21.07 6.61 3.56
C ASN A 13 -20.45 6.63 4.97
N CYS A 14 -19.19 7.04 5.13
CA CYS A 14 -18.52 7.06 6.43
C CYS A 14 -19.23 8.06 7.39
N PRO A 15 -19.76 7.61 8.54
CA PRO A 15 -20.33 8.52 9.52
C PRO A 15 -19.24 9.42 10.12
N ARG A 16 -19.62 10.61 10.56
CA ARG A 16 -18.70 11.50 11.26
C ARG A 16 -18.42 10.95 12.66
N ILE A 17 -17.20 10.49 12.91
CA ILE A 17 -16.78 9.90 14.18
C ILE A 17 -16.14 10.98 15.05
N LEU A 18 -16.71 11.22 16.23
CA LEU A 18 -16.10 12.05 17.27
C LEU A 18 -15.58 11.17 18.41
N LEU A 19 -14.31 11.32 18.74
CA LEU A 19 -13.72 10.81 19.98
C LEU A 19 -13.71 11.95 20.99
N ASN A 20 -14.23 11.69 22.19
CA ASN A 20 -14.15 12.62 23.31
C ASN A 20 -13.42 11.93 24.45
N ASP A 21 -12.25 12.44 24.81
CA ASP A 21 -11.50 11.98 25.98
C ASP A 21 -11.35 13.14 26.96
N LEU A 22 -12.05 13.05 28.09
CA LEU A 22 -11.99 14.01 29.21
C LEU A 22 -12.10 15.49 28.77
N GLY A 23 -12.91 15.78 27.75
CA GLY A 23 -13.14 17.13 27.24
C GLY A 23 -12.35 17.50 25.98
N ASN A 24 -11.37 16.68 25.59
CA ASN A 24 -10.70 16.81 24.30
C ASN A 24 -11.51 16.07 23.22
N GLN A 25 -12.10 16.84 22.31
CA GLN A 25 -12.83 16.29 21.17
C GLN A 25 -11.93 16.26 19.94
N ILE A 26 -11.84 15.10 19.30
CA ILE A 26 -11.17 14.92 18.03
C ILE A 26 -12.16 14.30 17.04
N VAL A 27 -12.32 14.94 15.89
CA VAL A 27 -13.08 14.37 14.76
C VAL A 27 -12.12 13.45 14.00
N VAL A 28 -12.41 12.15 13.97
CA VAL A 28 -11.49 11.16 13.39
C VAL A 28 -11.44 11.28 11.85
N ASN A 29 -12.52 11.71 11.22
CA ASN A 29 -12.55 12.01 9.78
C ASN A 29 -11.54 13.12 9.42
N ASP A 30 -11.37 14.11 10.30
CA ASP A 30 -10.43 15.21 10.09
C ASP A 30 -8.98 14.72 10.24
N LEU A 31 -8.74 13.73 11.12
CA LEU A 31 -7.45 13.03 11.18
C LEU A 31 -7.17 12.28 9.88
N PHE A 32 -8.15 11.56 9.34
CA PHE A 32 -7.99 10.86 8.06
C PHE A 32 -7.64 11.83 6.92
N GLN A 33 -8.33 12.96 6.80
CA GLN A 33 -7.96 14.00 5.84
C GLN A 33 -6.55 14.54 6.08
N LEU A 34 -6.15 14.72 7.34
CA LEU A 34 -4.83 15.22 7.69
C LEU A 34 -3.71 14.22 7.33
N PHE A 35 -3.93 12.92 7.54
CA PHE A 35 -2.95 11.88 7.20
C PHE A 35 -2.87 11.58 5.70
N THR A 36 -3.98 11.75 4.99
CA THR A 36 -4.08 11.45 3.54
C THR A 36 -3.90 12.70 2.66
N SER A 37 -3.85 13.89 3.26
CA SER A 37 -4.03 15.18 2.57
C SER A 37 -5.27 15.21 1.66
N GLY A 38 -6.29 14.37 1.93
CA GLY A 38 -7.46 14.18 1.07
C GLY A 38 -7.18 13.53 -0.29
N GLN A 39 -5.96 13.04 -0.54
CA GLN A 39 -5.57 12.44 -1.82
C GLN A 39 -5.79 10.93 -1.79
N VAL A 40 -6.99 10.52 -2.19
CA VAL A 40 -7.32 9.12 -2.46
C VAL A 40 -7.52 8.95 -3.96
N ASN A 41 -6.67 8.16 -4.61
CA ASN A 41 -6.83 7.81 -6.02
C ASN A 41 -7.41 6.41 -6.13
N SER A 42 -8.62 6.29 -6.71
CA SER A 42 -9.24 4.99 -6.95
C SER A 42 -8.93 4.47 -8.34
N LYS A 43 -8.40 3.25 -8.42
CA LYS A 43 -8.17 2.51 -9.67
C LYS A 43 -9.03 1.25 -9.67
N LYS A 44 -9.39 0.80 -10.86
CA LYS A 44 -10.07 -0.49 -11.05
C LYS A 44 -9.10 -1.45 -11.70
N LEU A 45 -9.07 -2.67 -11.20
CA LEU A 45 -8.25 -3.75 -11.73
C LEU A 45 -9.16 -4.94 -12.02
N LYS A 46 -8.97 -5.57 -13.18
CA LYS A 46 -9.65 -6.81 -13.52
C LYS A 46 -8.61 -7.91 -13.67
N ILE A 47 -8.75 -8.98 -12.91
CA ILE A 47 -7.90 -10.16 -12.99
C ILE A 47 -8.81 -11.35 -13.24
N ARG A 48 -8.64 -11.96 -14.41
CA ARG A 48 -9.54 -12.99 -14.92
C ARG A 48 -10.99 -12.48 -14.89
N ASP A 49 -11.94 -13.20 -14.28
CA ASP A 49 -13.33 -12.77 -14.16
C ASP A 49 -13.63 -11.90 -12.93
N ASN A 50 -12.61 -11.62 -12.10
CA ASN A 50 -12.77 -10.87 -10.85
C ASN A 50 -12.43 -9.38 -11.03
N ASN A 51 -13.24 -8.53 -10.42
CA ASN A 51 -13.03 -7.08 -10.39
C ASN A 51 -12.59 -6.64 -9.00
N PHE A 52 -11.57 -5.80 -8.96
CA PHE A 52 -11.00 -5.23 -7.75
C PHE A 52 -11.01 -3.70 -7.84
N LYS A 53 -11.30 -3.07 -6.69
CA LYS A 53 -11.14 -1.65 -6.47
C LYS A 53 -9.87 -1.45 -5.65
N LEU A 54 -8.97 -0.59 -6.14
CA LEU A 54 -7.75 -0.20 -5.46
C LEU A 54 -7.89 1.25 -5.03
N SER A 55 -7.79 1.51 -3.73
CA SER A 55 -7.74 2.87 -3.19
C SER A 55 -6.33 3.18 -2.76
N LEU A 56 -5.63 3.99 -3.56
CA LEU A 56 -4.26 4.42 -3.31
C LEU A 56 -4.29 5.67 -2.42
N VAL A 57 -3.56 5.60 -1.32
CA VAL A 57 -3.52 6.64 -0.29
C VAL A 57 -2.07 7.02 -0.02
N LYS A 58 -1.77 8.32 -0.08
CA LYS A 58 -0.48 8.85 0.37
C LYS A 58 -0.55 9.12 1.86
N LEU A 59 0.33 8.49 2.64
CA LEU A 59 0.43 8.61 4.08
C LEU A 59 1.61 9.51 4.45
N TYR A 60 1.32 10.70 4.95
CA TYR A 60 2.33 11.63 5.45
C TYR A 60 2.64 11.30 6.91
N SER A 61 3.68 10.52 7.14
CA SER A 61 4.09 10.07 8.48
C SER A 61 5.60 10.04 8.63
N ASN A 62 6.09 10.05 9.87
CA ASN A 62 7.52 9.99 10.19
C ASN A 62 8.12 8.59 10.04
N LYS A 63 7.34 7.57 9.68
CA LYS A 63 7.77 6.18 9.53
C LYS A 63 7.40 5.66 8.14
N VAL A 64 8.34 4.97 7.50
CA VAL A 64 8.08 4.27 6.24
C VAL A 64 7.14 3.10 6.51
N ASP A 65 6.00 3.07 5.82
CA ASP A 65 4.99 2.02 5.98
C ASP A 65 4.26 1.68 4.67
N ASN A 66 5.02 1.48 3.59
CA ASN A 66 4.49 1.14 2.27
C ASN A 66 3.84 -0.26 2.25
N LYS A 67 2.52 -0.34 2.08
CA LYS A 67 1.74 -1.57 2.24
C LYS A 67 0.59 -1.74 1.25
N ILE A 68 0.31 -3.00 0.93
CA ILE A 68 -0.93 -3.46 0.30
C ILE A 68 -1.81 -4.04 1.41
N HIS A 69 -3.01 -3.52 1.56
CA HIS A 69 -4.02 -3.94 2.52
C HIS A 69 -5.12 -4.68 1.76
N TYR A 70 -5.25 -5.99 1.99
CA TYR A 70 -6.34 -6.77 1.40
C TYR A 70 -7.54 -6.71 2.32
N CYS A 71 -8.63 -6.19 1.80
CA CYS A 71 -9.85 -5.94 2.54
C CYS A 71 -10.95 -6.88 2.10
N ALA A 72 -11.66 -7.42 3.08
CA ALA A 72 -12.88 -8.19 2.88
C ALA A 72 -13.98 -7.63 3.79
N ASN A 73 -15.15 -7.38 3.23
CA ASN A 73 -16.31 -6.76 3.86
C ASN A 73 -15.93 -5.46 4.59
N THR A 74 -15.21 -4.58 3.88
CA THR A 74 -14.79 -3.25 4.39
C THR A 74 -13.87 -3.32 5.62
N ARG A 75 -13.17 -4.44 5.81
CA ARG A 75 -12.19 -4.61 6.89
C ARG A 75 -10.89 -5.17 6.33
N GLU A 76 -9.76 -4.64 6.79
CA GLU A 76 -8.46 -5.25 6.53
C GLU A 76 -8.39 -6.67 7.15
N VAL A 77 -8.01 -7.64 6.32
CA VAL A 77 -7.81 -9.03 6.72
C VAL A 77 -6.33 -9.33 6.85
N VAL A 78 -5.57 -9.04 5.80
CA VAL A 78 -4.11 -9.25 5.73
C VAL A 78 -3.45 -8.09 5.00
N PHE A 79 -2.16 -7.90 5.25
CA PHE A 79 -1.35 -6.92 4.54
C PHE A 79 -0.04 -7.51 4.05
N ASP A 80 0.45 -6.93 2.96
CA ASP A 80 1.73 -7.25 2.35
C ASP A 80 2.62 -6.01 2.29
N LYS A 81 3.92 -6.16 2.50
CA LYS A 81 4.89 -5.07 2.30
C LYS A 81 5.18 -4.91 0.82
N ILE A 82 5.07 -3.69 0.30
CA ILE A 82 5.37 -3.43 -1.12
C ILE A 82 6.87 -3.61 -1.42
N ALA A 83 7.72 -3.33 -0.43
CA ALA A 83 9.18 -3.50 -0.51
C ALA A 83 9.63 -4.93 -0.86
N THR A 84 8.77 -5.94 -0.68
CA THR A 84 9.07 -7.32 -1.08
C THR A 84 9.19 -7.47 -2.60
N ASP A 85 8.40 -6.72 -3.37
CA ASP A 85 8.40 -6.77 -4.84
C ASP A 85 9.08 -5.55 -5.47
N ILE A 86 9.00 -4.40 -4.81
CA ILE A 86 9.62 -3.13 -5.25
C ILE A 86 10.56 -2.65 -4.13
N PRO A 87 11.82 -3.11 -4.10
CA PRO A 87 12.75 -2.84 -3.01
C PRO A 87 12.98 -1.36 -2.69
N GLU A 88 12.87 -0.47 -3.69
CA GLU A 88 12.96 0.98 -3.54
C GLU A 88 11.93 1.53 -2.54
N LEU A 89 10.77 0.88 -2.44
CA LEU A 89 9.69 1.22 -1.52
C LEU A 89 9.94 0.70 -0.09
N ASP A 90 11.18 0.35 0.27
CA ASP A 90 11.63 0.36 1.67
C ASP A 90 11.93 1.79 2.19
N ASN A 91 11.85 2.80 1.32
CA ASN A 91 11.98 4.23 1.63
C ASN A 91 10.67 5.00 1.40
N PHE A 92 10.66 6.26 1.83
CA PHE A 92 9.60 7.21 1.45
C PHE A 92 9.68 7.59 -0.02
N LEU A 93 8.52 7.84 -0.62
CA LEU A 93 8.41 8.63 -1.85
C LEU A 93 8.30 10.12 -1.50
N THR A 94 8.55 10.99 -2.48
CA THR A 94 8.54 12.45 -2.30
C THR A 94 7.59 13.11 -3.27
N ASP A 95 6.58 13.83 -2.80
CA ASP A 95 5.61 14.49 -3.67
C ASP A 95 6.21 15.72 -4.41
N GLU A 96 5.40 16.36 -5.26
CA GLU A 96 5.81 17.53 -6.03
C GLU A 96 6.23 18.73 -5.15
N GLU A 97 5.77 18.78 -3.90
CA GLU A 97 6.14 19.81 -2.92
C GLU A 97 7.40 19.45 -2.12
N GLY A 98 8.00 18.28 -2.37
CA GLY A 98 9.17 17.81 -1.63
C GLY A 98 8.84 17.12 -0.30
N LYS A 99 7.57 16.82 -0.01
CA LYS A 99 7.17 16.14 1.23
C LYS A 99 7.27 14.63 1.08
N SER A 100 7.85 13.99 2.08
CA SER A 100 7.97 12.53 2.17
C SER A 100 6.64 11.88 2.54
N PHE A 101 6.27 10.82 1.84
CA PHE A 101 5.08 10.03 2.13
C PHE A 101 5.32 8.52 1.91
N SER A 102 4.51 7.70 2.58
CA SER A 102 4.37 6.27 2.30
C SER A 102 3.09 6.00 1.50
N ILE A 103 3.00 4.86 0.82
CA ILE A 103 1.83 4.44 0.06
C ILE A 103 1.10 3.35 0.83
N ALA A 104 -0.20 3.55 1.07
CA ALA A 104 -1.12 2.49 1.47
C ALA A 104 -2.12 2.23 0.35
N ILE A 105 -2.30 0.96 -0.02
CA ILE A 105 -3.22 0.55 -1.07
C ILE A 105 -4.24 -0.37 -0.47
N TYR A 106 -5.50 0.02 -0.52
CA TYR A 106 -6.59 -0.80 -0.04
C TYR A 106 -7.24 -1.52 -1.22
N VAL A 107 -7.24 -2.85 -1.16
CA VAL A 107 -7.76 -3.73 -2.20
C VAL A 107 -9.10 -4.29 -1.73
N GLU A 108 -10.16 -3.98 -2.45
CA GLU A 108 -11.52 -4.48 -2.20
C GLU A 108 -12.06 -5.21 -3.43
N GLY A 109 -12.88 -6.24 -3.23
CA GLY A 109 -13.56 -6.93 -4.33
C GLY A 109 -14.34 -8.14 -3.84
N ALA A 110 -15.43 -8.49 -4.55
CA ALA A 110 -16.32 -9.59 -4.18
C ALA A 110 -15.57 -10.92 -3.98
N PHE A 111 -14.54 -11.17 -4.80
CA PHE A 111 -13.66 -12.32 -4.64
C PHE A 111 -13.02 -12.40 -3.25
N LEU A 112 -12.53 -11.28 -2.71
CA LEU A 112 -11.93 -11.24 -1.37
C LEU A 112 -12.99 -11.44 -0.28
N ASP A 113 -14.19 -10.91 -0.50
CA ASP A 113 -15.33 -11.05 0.41
C ASP A 113 -15.82 -12.50 0.54
N GLU A 114 -15.83 -13.23 -0.58
CA GLU A 114 -16.27 -14.62 -0.66
C GLU A 114 -15.22 -15.62 -0.18
N ASN A 115 -13.93 -15.26 -0.27
CA ASN A 115 -12.82 -16.17 0.06
C ASN A 115 -12.16 -15.88 1.42
N VAL A 116 -12.69 -14.95 2.21
CA VAL A 116 -12.21 -14.73 3.58
C VAL A 116 -12.67 -15.85 4.52
N ASN A 117 -11.81 -16.29 5.45
CA ASN A 117 -12.23 -17.22 6.50
C ASN A 117 -13.17 -16.56 7.52
N GLU A 118 -13.92 -17.37 8.29
CA GLU A 118 -14.88 -16.86 9.28
C GLU A 118 -14.24 -15.92 10.32
N GLU A 119 -12.99 -16.22 10.70
CA GLU A 119 -12.22 -15.43 11.67
C GLU A 119 -11.69 -14.11 11.08
N ARG A 120 -11.77 -13.93 9.75
CA ARG A 120 -11.22 -12.78 9.02
C ARG A 120 -9.74 -12.54 9.30
N THR A 121 -8.98 -13.63 9.36
CA THR A 121 -7.53 -13.67 9.58
C THR A 121 -6.75 -14.12 8.34
N ALA A 122 -7.44 -14.70 7.34
CA ALA A 122 -6.82 -15.15 6.11
C ALA A 122 -7.80 -15.07 4.92
N ILE A 123 -7.24 -14.87 3.73
CA ILE A 123 -7.97 -14.98 2.46
C ILE A 123 -7.51 -16.26 1.77
N ASN A 124 -8.47 -17.11 1.41
CA ASN A 124 -8.24 -18.38 0.76
C ASN A 124 -8.06 -18.17 -0.74
N PHE A 125 -6.85 -17.83 -1.15
CA PHE A 125 -6.49 -17.84 -2.57
C PHE A 125 -6.31 -19.27 -3.08
N ASN A 126 -6.70 -19.51 -4.34
CA ASN A 126 -6.45 -20.80 -4.99
C ASN A 126 -4.92 -21.03 -5.10
N LYS A 127 -4.46 -22.17 -4.58
CA LYS A 127 -3.05 -22.61 -4.62
C LYS A 127 -2.82 -23.78 -5.60
N GLY A 128 -3.88 -24.24 -6.27
CA GLY A 128 -3.80 -25.34 -7.21
C GLY A 128 -3.14 -24.92 -8.53
N GLU A 129 -2.53 -25.90 -9.22
CA GLU A 129 -1.97 -25.69 -10.57
C GLU A 129 -3.05 -25.40 -11.62
N VAL A 130 -4.31 -25.76 -11.34
CA VAL A 130 -5.44 -25.57 -12.24
C VAL A 130 -5.95 -24.13 -12.16
N LYS A 131 -5.75 -23.39 -13.26
CA LYS A 131 -6.14 -22.00 -13.44
C LYS A 131 -7.60 -21.89 -13.90
N PHE A 132 -8.54 -21.73 -12.97
CA PHE A 132 -9.94 -21.45 -13.31
C PHE A 132 -10.18 -19.95 -13.57
N PRO A 133 -11.13 -19.55 -14.44
CA PRO A 133 -11.41 -18.14 -14.76
C PRO A 133 -11.88 -17.30 -13.56
N ASP A 134 -12.59 -17.88 -12.61
CA ASP A 134 -13.09 -17.24 -11.39
C ASP A 134 -12.08 -17.27 -10.23
N GLN A 135 -10.99 -18.03 -10.35
CA GLN A 135 -10.03 -18.24 -9.28
C GLN A 135 -8.79 -17.37 -9.50
N THR A 136 -8.73 -16.21 -8.82
CA THR A 136 -7.55 -15.34 -8.82
C THR A 136 -6.55 -15.83 -7.76
N SER A 137 -5.27 -15.93 -8.12
CA SER A 137 -4.22 -16.21 -7.13
C SER A 137 -3.72 -14.93 -6.44
N GLN A 138 -3.14 -15.07 -5.24
CA GLN A 138 -2.53 -13.93 -4.56
C GLN A 138 -1.38 -13.34 -5.39
N GLU A 139 -0.59 -14.18 -6.04
CA GLU A 139 0.55 -13.77 -6.89
C GLU A 139 0.09 -12.93 -8.08
N GLU A 140 -0.99 -13.34 -8.77
CA GLU A 140 -1.55 -12.59 -9.90
C GLU A 140 -2.05 -11.22 -9.44
N LEU A 141 -2.76 -11.16 -8.31
CA LEU A 141 -3.24 -9.91 -7.73
C LEU A 141 -2.10 -9.00 -7.30
N ARG A 142 -1.09 -9.56 -6.62
CA ARG A 142 0.07 -8.84 -6.13
C ARG A 142 0.89 -8.25 -7.27
N LEU A 143 1.17 -9.05 -8.30
CA LEU A 143 1.91 -8.61 -9.49
C LEU A 143 1.21 -7.46 -10.20
N ALA A 144 -0.10 -7.59 -10.44
CA ALA A 144 -0.86 -6.57 -11.13
C ALA A 144 -0.96 -5.26 -10.32
N ILE A 145 -0.98 -5.33 -8.98
CA ILE A 145 -0.90 -4.15 -8.12
C ILE A 145 0.50 -3.52 -8.19
N THR A 146 1.56 -4.32 -8.13
CA THR A 146 2.93 -3.79 -8.17
C THR A 146 3.25 -3.16 -9.52
N ASP A 147 2.79 -3.73 -10.62
CA ASP A 147 2.96 -3.15 -11.97
C ASP A 147 2.24 -1.79 -12.07
N LEU A 148 1.03 -1.71 -11.51
CA LEU A 148 0.28 -0.45 -11.44
C LEU A 148 1.03 0.61 -10.63
N LEU A 149 1.65 0.24 -9.51
CA LEU A 149 2.44 1.17 -8.70
C LEU A 149 3.73 1.61 -9.38
N GLN A 150 4.42 0.69 -10.06
CA GLN A 150 5.61 1.04 -10.83
C GLN A 150 5.27 2.05 -11.91
N SER A 151 4.13 1.92 -12.58
CA SER A 151 3.68 2.89 -13.57
C SER A 151 3.22 4.22 -12.95
N GLU A 152 2.44 4.20 -11.86
CA GLU A 152 1.91 5.43 -11.23
C GLU A 152 3.03 6.27 -10.59
N PHE A 153 4.08 5.63 -10.07
CA PHE A 153 5.16 6.28 -9.33
C PHE A 153 6.53 6.13 -10.01
N GLU A 154 6.56 5.87 -11.31
CA GLU A 154 7.76 5.56 -12.10
C GLU A 154 8.91 6.54 -11.82
N GLY A 155 8.62 7.85 -11.96
CA GLY A 155 9.64 8.88 -11.76
C GLY A 155 10.22 8.92 -10.35
N GLN A 156 9.41 8.69 -9.31
CA GLN A 156 9.87 8.69 -7.92
C GLN A 156 10.65 7.41 -7.59
N ILE A 157 10.19 6.27 -8.08
CA ILE A 157 10.87 4.97 -7.92
C ILE A 157 12.23 4.99 -8.63
N GLN A 158 12.29 5.54 -9.84
CA GLN A 158 13.54 5.67 -10.59
C GLN A 158 14.57 6.53 -9.83
N GLN A 159 14.15 7.67 -9.27
CA GLN A 159 15.04 8.52 -8.46
C GLN A 159 15.60 7.77 -7.24
N LEU A 160 14.79 6.95 -6.57
CA LEU A 160 15.24 6.12 -5.45
C LEU A 160 16.22 5.05 -5.91
N SER A 161 15.97 4.40 -7.04
CA SER A 161 16.86 3.38 -7.61
C SER A 161 18.23 3.97 -7.98
N GLU A 162 18.25 5.13 -8.63
CA GLU A 162 19.48 5.85 -8.98
C GLU A 162 20.29 6.24 -7.72
N ARG A 163 19.62 6.76 -6.69
CA ARG A 163 20.25 7.11 -5.42
C ARG A 163 20.83 5.88 -4.72
N ARG A 164 20.14 4.74 -4.76
CA ARG A 164 20.60 3.48 -4.18
C ARG A 164 21.84 2.96 -4.90
N LEU A 165 21.84 2.96 -6.24
CA LEU A 165 22.98 2.54 -7.06
C LEU A 165 24.18 3.48 -6.88
N GLY A 166 23.96 4.79 -6.77
CA GLY A 166 24.99 5.77 -6.48
C GLY A 166 25.75 5.48 -5.19
N LYS A 167 25.01 5.21 -4.10
CA LYS A 167 25.61 4.84 -2.81
C LYS A 167 26.48 3.58 -2.91
N VAL A 168 26.00 2.52 -3.57
CA VAL A 168 26.78 1.28 -3.73
C VAL A 168 28.09 1.55 -4.47
N LYS A 169 28.07 2.38 -5.53
CA LYS A 169 29.27 2.75 -6.28
C LYS A 169 30.26 3.54 -5.42
N GLU A 170 29.78 4.51 -4.63
CA GLU A 170 30.63 5.26 -3.69
C GLU A 170 31.30 4.34 -2.65
N PHE A 171 30.54 3.39 -2.09
CA PHE A 171 31.08 2.41 -1.14
C PHE A 171 32.17 1.52 -1.74
N VAL A 172 32.01 1.05 -2.98
CA VAL A 172 33.03 0.21 -3.65
C VAL A 172 34.31 1.01 -3.94
N VAL A 173 34.18 2.27 -4.36
CA VAL A 173 35.35 3.15 -4.60
C VAL A 173 36.10 3.43 -3.30
N GLN A 174 35.40 3.60 -2.18
CA GLN A 174 36.00 3.86 -0.88
C GLN A 174 36.74 2.64 -0.31
N LEU A 175 36.28 1.42 -0.60
CA LEU A 175 36.93 0.17 -0.19
C LEU A 175 38.15 -0.18 -1.06
N LEU A 176 38.11 0.11 -2.37
CA LEU A 176 39.24 -0.12 -3.28
C LEU A 176 40.32 0.98 -3.18
N GLY A 177 40.01 2.10 -2.52
CA GLY A 177 40.95 3.19 -2.25
C GLY A 177 41.82 3.02 -0.99
N THR A 178 41.59 1.98 -0.19
CA THR A 178 42.34 1.73 1.07
C THR A 178 43.45 0.69 0.99
N ASP A 179 43.66 0.03 -0.16
CA ASP A 179 44.75 -0.96 -0.34
C ASP A 179 46.04 -0.38 -0.96
N ASN A 180 46.25 0.93 -0.86
CA ASN A 180 47.48 1.60 -1.33
C ASN A 180 48.09 2.53 -0.27
N CYS A 181 48.34 1.99 0.93
CA CYS A 181 49.27 2.57 1.91
C CYS A 181 49.97 1.45 2.69
#